data_AF-A0A9X5CKV5-F1
#
_entry.id   AF-A0A9X5CKV5-F1
#
_cell.length_a   1.000
_cell.length_b   1.000
_cell.length_c   1.000
_cell.angle_alpha   90.00
_cell.angle_beta   90.00
_cell.angle_gamma   90.00
#
_symmetry.space_group_name_H-M   'P 1'
#
loop_
_entity.id
_entity.type
_entity.pdbx_description
1 polymer ?
#
loop_
_entity_poly.entity_id
_entity_poly.type
_entity_poly.pdbx_seq_one_letter_code
_entity_poly.pdbx_strand_id
1 'polypeptide(L)'
;ARAMARGGRLGVEGPDGVPVYRRVVAAGYPYLTVGEHLVSGPLSVDRFVGHCLRHEAARRTVCDPAFTHAAVASCEGGGDTYWTALWARPLTPEGLDRT
;
A
#
# COMPACT_ATOMS: atom_id res chain seq x y z
N ALA A 1 0.45 -2.98 -7.83
CA ALA A 1 0.59 -2.33 -9.15
C ALA A 1 0.46 -3.30 -10.33
N ARG A 2 1.49 -4.09 -10.69
CA ARG A 2 1.49 -4.94 -11.92
C ARG A 2 0.27 -5.85 -12.11
N ALA A 3 -0.20 -6.50 -11.05
CA ALA A 3 -1.39 -7.37 -11.12
C ALA A 3 -2.66 -6.58 -11.50
N MET A 4 -2.86 -5.42 -10.88
CA MET A 4 -3.99 -4.52 -11.18
C MET A 4 -3.90 -4.00 -12.62
N ALA A 5 -2.70 -3.60 -13.06
CA ALA A 5 -2.47 -3.13 -14.43
C ALA A 5 -2.79 -4.19 -15.49
N ARG A 6 -2.46 -5.46 -15.24
CA ARG A 6 -2.84 -6.57 -16.13
C ARG A 6 -4.34 -6.87 -16.10
N GLY A 7 -4.97 -6.73 -14.94
CA GLY A 7 -6.40 -7.01 -14.77
C GLY A 7 -7.33 -5.85 -15.10
N GLY A 8 -6.79 -4.65 -15.35
CA GLY A 8 -7.59 -3.44 -15.61
C GLY A 8 -8.41 -2.95 -14.41
N ARG A 9 -8.13 -3.42 -13.18
CA ARG A 9 -8.98 -3.16 -12.00
C ARG A 9 -8.17 -3.09 -10.71
N LEU A 10 -8.65 -2.30 -9.74
CA LEU A 10 -8.13 -2.31 -8.37
C LEU A 10 -8.49 -3.62 -7.66
N GLY A 11 -7.61 -4.07 -6.75
CA GLY A 11 -7.84 -5.29 -5.98
C GLY A 11 -6.88 -5.41 -4.80
N VAL A 12 -7.43 -5.71 -3.62
CA VAL A 12 -6.71 -5.90 -2.35
C VAL A 12 -6.07 -7.29 -2.21
N GLU A 13 -6.38 -8.18 -3.14
CA GLU A 13 -5.80 -9.51 -3.28
C GLU A 13 -4.99 -9.59 -4.57
N GLY A 14 -3.92 -10.38 -4.54
CA GLY A 14 -3.21 -10.77 -5.74
C GLY A 14 -4.10 -11.61 -6.67
N PRO A 15 -3.66 -11.86 -7.92
CA PRO A 15 -4.37 -12.75 -8.85
C PRO A 15 -4.53 -14.18 -8.31
N ASP A 16 -3.69 -14.57 -7.37
CA ASP A 16 -3.68 -15.81 -6.60
C ASP A 16 -4.64 -15.81 -5.40
N GLY A 17 -5.41 -14.73 -5.19
CA GLY A 17 -6.31 -14.56 -4.05
C GLY A 17 -5.57 -14.26 -2.73
N VAL A 18 -4.25 -14.06 -2.77
CA VAL A 18 -3.49 -13.84 -1.53
C VAL A 18 -3.56 -12.35 -1.15
N PRO A 19 -4.03 -12.03 0.06
CA PRO A 19 -4.15 -10.65 0.51
C PRO A 19 -2.77 -10.05 0.80
N VAL A 20 -2.67 -8.72 0.69
CA VAL A 20 -1.42 -7.96 0.83
C VAL A 20 -0.65 -8.29 2.11
N TYR A 21 -1.36 -8.44 3.23
CA TYR A 21 -0.79 -8.67 4.55
C TYR A 21 0.02 -10.00 4.63
N ARG A 22 -0.40 -11.04 3.88
CA ARG A 22 0.39 -12.28 3.76
C ARG A 22 1.56 -12.13 2.81
N ARG A 23 1.39 -11.38 1.71
CA ARG A 23 2.42 -11.18 0.70
C ARG A 23 3.61 -10.38 1.23
N VAL A 24 3.35 -9.41 2.10
CA VAL A 24 4.39 -8.61 2.76
C VAL A 24 5.25 -9.49 3.67
N VAL A 25 4.64 -10.36 4.47
CA VAL A 25 5.38 -11.33 5.30
C VAL A 25 6.15 -12.33 4.43
N ALA A 26 5.53 -12.88 3.38
CA ALA A 26 6.18 -13.82 2.47
C ALA A 26 7.38 -13.19 1.72
N ALA A 27 7.38 -11.86 1.53
CA ALA A 27 8.50 -11.12 0.96
C ALA A 27 9.62 -10.82 1.98
N GLY A 28 9.53 -11.35 3.21
CA GLY A 28 10.55 -11.19 4.25
C GLY A 28 10.38 -9.94 5.12
N TYR A 29 9.21 -9.29 5.10
CA TYR A 29 8.93 -8.12 5.92
C TYR A 29 7.87 -8.44 6.99
N PRO A 30 8.28 -8.96 8.17
CA PRO A 30 7.37 -9.10 9.30
C PRO A 30 7.03 -7.71 9.86
N TYR A 31 5.77 -7.48 10.22
CA TYR A 31 5.26 -6.18 10.65
C TYR A 31 4.33 -6.30 11.88
N LEU A 32 4.19 -5.21 12.62
CA LEU A 32 3.19 -5.05 13.69
C LEU A 32 1.85 -4.52 13.14
N THR A 33 1.92 -3.60 12.18
CA THR A 33 0.74 -3.12 11.44
C THR A 33 1.11 -2.83 9.99
N VAL A 34 0.14 -3.01 9.09
CA VAL A 34 0.24 -2.67 7.67
C VAL A 34 -1.07 -2.06 7.18
N GLY A 35 -0.98 -0.96 6.44
CA GLY A 35 -2.07 -0.33 5.70
C GLY A 35 -1.76 -0.25 4.21
N GLU A 36 -2.79 -0.10 3.38
CA GLU A 36 -2.64 -0.07 1.93
C GLU A 36 -3.49 1.05 1.31
N HIS A 37 -2.94 1.70 0.27
CA HIS A 37 -3.71 2.48 -0.69
C HIS A 37 -3.56 1.93 -2.10
N LEU A 38 -4.69 1.74 -2.76
CA LEU A 38 -4.80 1.33 -4.15
C LEU A 38 -5.50 2.42 -4.94
N VAL A 39 -4.85 2.92 -5.98
CA VAL A 39 -5.39 4.02 -6.80
C VAL A 39 -5.09 3.76 -8.26
N SER A 40 -6.06 4.01 -9.13
CA SER A 40 -5.84 4.16 -10.58
C SER A 40 -6.23 5.58 -10.98
N GLY A 41 -5.58 6.13 -12.00
CA GLY A 41 -5.87 7.46 -12.55
C GLY A 41 -4.70 8.45 -12.47
N PRO A 42 -4.19 8.80 -11.27
CA PRO A 42 -3.15 9.80 -11.13
C PRO A 42 -1.88 9.39 -11.89
N LEU A 43 -1.36 10.29 -12.73
CA LEU A 43 -0.20 9.97 -13.57
C LEU A 43 1.13 10.23 -12.86
N SER A 44 1.12 10.93 -11.72
CA SER A 44 2.32 11.34 -11.01
C SER A 44 2.25 11.06 -9.52
N VAL A 45 3.42 10.94 -8.89
CA VAL A 45 3.56 10.66 -7.45
C VAL A 45 2.89 11.73 -6.60
N ASP A 46 3.02 13.02 -6.97
CA ASP A 46 2.41 14.14 -6.23
C ASP A 46 0.88 14.06 -6.24
N ARG A 47 0.27 13.71 -7.38
CA ARG A 47 -1.18 13.53 -7.49
C ARG A 47 -1.66 12.30 -6.74
N PHE A 48 -0.87 11.23 -6.73
CA PHE A 48 -1.13 10.05 -5.92
C PHE A 48 -1.11 10.38 -4.42
N VAL A 49 -0.07 11.04 -3.92
CA VAL A 49 0.03 11.44 -2.51
C VAL A 49 -1.09 12.42 -2.15
N GLY A 50 -1.37 13.39 -3.03
CA GLY A 50 -2.50 14.31 -2.87
C GLY A 50 -3.84 13.59 -2.77
N HIS A 51 -4.05 12.52 -3.56
CA HIS A 51 -5.24 11.68 -3.45
C HIS A 51 -5.34 10.99 -2.08
N CYS A 52 -4.24 10.39 -1.59
CA CYS A 52 -4.21 9.74 -0.28
C CYS A 52 -4.49 10.71 0.87
N LEU A 53 -4.08 11.98 0.75
CA LEU A 53 -4.29 13.00 1.77
C LEU A 53 -5.66 13.68 1.72
N ARG A 54 -6.38 13.56 0.59
CA ARG A 54 -7.63 14.31 0.35
C ARG A 54 -8.84 13.73 1.08
N HIS A 55 -8.95 12.41 1.18
CA HIS A 55 -10.10 11.74 1.80
C HIS A 55 -9.79 11.39 3.26
N GLU A 56 -10.67 11.73 4.21
CA GLU A 56 -10.38 11.59 5.65
C GLU A 56 -9.96 10.16 6.03
N ALA A 57 -10.66 9.14 5.54
CA ALA A 57 -10.33 7.75 5.80
C ALA A 57 -8.94 7.35 5.27
N ALA A 58 -8.59 7.81 4.07
CA ALA A 58 -7.26 7.55 3.48
C ALA A 58 -6.16 8.34 4.21
N ARG A 59 -6.45 9.59 4.57
CA ARG A 59 -5.53 10.47 5.28
C ARG A 59 -5.15 9.91 6.64
N ARG A 60 -6.08 9.24 7.35
CA ARG A 60 -5.79 8.57 8.63
C ARG A 60 -4.63 7.59 8.48
N THR A 61 -4.62 6.74 7.46
CA THR A 61 -3.51 5.79 7.23
C THR A 61 -2.18 6.50 6.93
N VAL A 62 -2.17 7.58 6.13
CA VAL A 62 -0.92 8.29 5.82
C VAL A 62 -0.37 9.05 7.01
N CYS A 63 -1.25 9.62 7.83
CA CYS A 63 -0.88 10.48 8.96
C CYS A 63 -0.79 9.74 10.30
N ASP A 64 -1.08 8.44 10.35
CA ASP A 64 -1.00 7.66 11.58
C ASP A 64 0.48 7.44 11.97
N PRO A 65 0.94 7.99 13.11
CA PRO A 65 2.33 7.85 13.55
C PRO A 65 2.71 6.40 13.89
N ALA A 66 1.76 5.47 13.98
CA ALA A 66 2.05 4.05 14.10
C ALA A 66 2.80 3.53 12.86
N PHE A 67 2.55 4.07 11.68
CA PHE A 67 3.29 3.71 10.47
C PHE A 67 4.60 4.50 10.39
N THR A 68 5.70 3.79 10.27
CA THR A 68 7.06 4.37 10.28
C THR A 68 7.82 4.10 8.99
N HIS A 69 7.41 3.07 8.24
CA HIS A 69 7.95 2.74 6.92
C HIS A 69 6.87 2.91 5.85
N ALA A 70 7.28 3.31 4.66
CA ALA A 70 6.42 3.45 3.50
C ALA A 70 7.09 2.87 2.24
N ALA A 71 6.30 2.27 1.37
CA ALA A 71 6.72 1.83 0.05
C ALA A 71 5.66 2.18 -0.98
N VAL A 72 6.07 2.72 -2.13
CA VAL A 72 5.16 3.10 -3.23
C VAL A 72 5.65 2.47 -4.52
N ALA A 73 4.73 1.90 -5.30
CA ALA A 73 5.01 1.35 -6.62
C ALA A 73 3.86 1.65 -7.58
N SER A 74 4.20 1.91 -8.85
CA SER A 74 3.25 2.09 -9.94
C SER A 74 3.49 1.11 -11.07
N CYS A 75 2.48 0.92 -11.92
CA CYS A 75 2.58 0.18 -13.17
C CYS A 75 1.50 0.69 -14.13
N GLU A 76 1.88 0.98 -15.37
CA GLU A 76 0.95 1.34 -16.43
C GLU A 76 0.24 0.08 -16.97
N GLY A 77 -1.02 0.25 -17.39
CA GLY A 77 -1.81 -0.79 -18.05
C GLY A 77 -3.18 -0.27 -18.47
N GLY A 78 -3.75 -0.76 -19.58
CA GLY A 78 -5.12 -0.41 -19.98
C GLY A 78 -5.40 1.09 -20.18
N GLY A 79 -4.37 1.91 -20.43
CA GLY A 79 -4.50 3.37 -20.55
C GLY A 79 -4.48 4.13 -19.22
N ASP A 80 -4.20 3.46 -18.09
CA ASP A 80 -4.14 4.05 -16.76
C ASP A 80 -2.82 3.68 -16.02
N THR A 81 -2.51 4.40 -14.94
CA THR A 81 -1.44 4.09 -14.00
C THR A 81 -2.01 3.52 -12.71
N TYR A 82 -1.56 2.32 -12.32
CA TYR A 82 -2.00 1.62 -11.12
C TYR A 82 -0.97 1.75 -10.00
N TRP A 83 -1.35 2.45 -8.93
CA TRP A 83 -0.53 2.70 -7.75
C TRP A 83 -0.87 1.76 -6.61
N THR A 84 0.17 1.32 -5.91
CA THR A 84 0.07 0.69 -4.60
C THR A 84 1.00 1.43 -3.65
N ALA A 85 0.49 1.91 -2.52
CA ALA A 85 1.31 2.30 -1.38
C ALA A 85 1.04 1.39 -0.21
N LEU A 86 2.11 0.99 0.47
CA LEU A 86 2.09 0.27 1.73
C LEU A 86 2.65 1.17 2.81
N TRP A 87 1.96 1.21 3.95
CA TRP A 87 2.37 1.91 5.17
C TRP A 87 2.54 0.84 6.23
N ALA A 88 3.68 0.78 6.90
CA ALA A 88 3.95 -0.31 7.82
C ALA A 88 4.75 0.12 9.05
N ARG A 89 4.58 -0.65 10.12
CA ARG A 89 5.51 -0.68 11.25
C ARG A 89 6.20 -2.03 11.26
N PRO A 90 7.54 -2.10 11.11
CA PRO A 90 8.23 -3.38 11.14
C PRO A 90 8.06 -4.07 12.49
N LEU A 91 8.07 -5.39 12.48
CA LEU A 91 8.19 -6.19 13.68
C LEU A 91 9.67 -6.19 14.09
N THR A 92 9.97 -5.45 15.16
CA THR A 92 11.30 -5.46 15.81
C THR A 92 11.14 -5.92 17.26
N PRO A 93 12.20 -6.42 17.92
CA PRO A 93 12.15 -6.73 19.34
C PRO A 93 11.61 -5.56 20.19
N GLU A 94 12.12 -4.34 19.98
CA GLU A 94 11.66 -3.13 20.68
C GLU A 94 10.23 -2.72 20.32
N GLY A 95 9.72 -3.23 19.20
CA GLY A 95 8.35 -3.03 18.76
C GLY A 95 7.36 -3.89 19.54
N LEU A 96 7.76 -5.12 19.90
CA LEU A 96 6.96 -6.08 20.68
C LEU A 96 6.80 -5.65 22.13
N ASP A 97 7.84 -5.06 22.72
CA ASP A 97 7.80 -4.61 24.13
C ASP A 97 6.88 -3.39 24.35
N ARG A 98 6.43 -2.75 23.26
CA ARG A 98 5.59 -1.52 23.27
C ARG A 98 4.15 -1.75 22.82
N THR A 99 3.75 -3.00 22.56
CA THR A 99 2.37 -3.40 22.24
C THR A 99 1.66 -3.95 23.45
#